data_AF-A0A392NDF1-F1
#
_entry.id   AF-A0A392NDF1-F1
#
_cell.length_a   1.000
_cell.length_b   1.000
_cell.length_c   1.000
_cell.angle_alpha   90.00
_cell.angle_beta   90.00
_cell.angle_gamma   90.00
#
_symmetry.space_group_name_H-M   'P 1'
#
loop_
_entity.id
_entity.type
_entity.pdbx_description
1 polymer ?
#
loop_
_entity_poly.entity_id
_entity_poly.type
_entity_poly.pdbx_seq_one_letter_code
_entity_poly.pdbx_strand_id
1 'polypeptide(L)'
;PHYNLNLQSISVNGQPLKIDASVFATSNNSGTIVDSGTTLAYLAEEAYDSFVNAITATIPQSVRTVFLMGNRCFIITNSVTDIFPQVSLNFAGGASLDLRPLDYLIQQNSTDI
;
A
#
# COMPACT_ATOMS: atom_id res chain seq x y z
N PRO A 1 23.89 -3.12 7.79
CA PRO A 1 23.45 -3.96 6.63
C PRO A 1 21.93 -4.11 6.70
N HIS A 2 21.25 -4.15 5.55
CA HIS A 2 19.78 -4.29 5.48
C HIS A 2 19.40 -5.63 4.86
N TYR A 3 18.22 -6.15 5.23
CA TYR A 3 17.60 -7.28 4.56
C TYR A 3 16.87 -6.77 3.32
N ASN A 4 17.53 -6.88 2.16
CA ASN A 4 17.01 -6.37 0.90
C ASN A 4 16.21 -7.44 0.16
N LEU A 5 15.08 -7.05 -0.42
CA LEU A 5 14.27 -7.86 -1.30
C LEU A 5 14.08 -7.12 -2.64
N ASN A 6 13.82 -7.88 -3.70
CA ASN A 6 13.56 -7.31 -5.02
C ASN A 6 12.05 -7.27 -5.26
N LEU A 7 11.39 -6.18 -4.91
CA LEU A 7 10.00 -5.93 -5.29
C LEU A 7 9.93 -5.71 -6.80
N GLN A 8 8.92 -6.26 -7.46
CA GLN A 8 8.75 -6.15 -8.91
C GLN A 8 7.42 -5.50 -9.29
N SER A 9 6.38 -5.74 -8.50
CA SER A 9 5.08 -5.08 -8.71
C SER A 9 4.25 -5.08 -7.43
N ILE A 10 3.26 -4.20 -7.43
CA ILE A 10 2.16 -4.19 -6.46
C ILE A 10 0.90 -4.57 -7.23
N SER A 11 0.07 -5.44 -6.67
CA SER A 11 -1.23 -5.79 -7.24
C SER A 11 -2.36 -5.39 -6.32
N VAL A 12 -3.44 -4.88 -6.89
CA VAL A 12 -4.69 -4.56 -6.19
C VAL A 12 -5.80 -5.39 -6.82
N ASN A 13 -6.50 -6.19 -6.01
CA ASN A 13 -7.52 -7.13 -6.47
C ASN A 13 -7.01 -8.08 -7.58
N GLY A 14 -5.78 -8.59 -7.40
CA GLY A 14 -5.11 -9.47 -8.37
C GLY A 14 -4.65 -8.80 -9.66
N GLN A 15 -4.86 -7.50 -9.83
CA GLN A 15 -4.40 -6.75 -11.01
C GLN A 15 -3.10 -6.00 -10.69
N PRO A 16 -2.00 -6.24 -11.41
CA PRO A 16 -0.77 -5.50 -11.21
C PRO A 16 -0.94 -4.04 -11.60
N LEU A 17 -0.46 -3.14 -10.74
CA LEU A 17 -0.47 -1.71 -10.99
C LEU A 17 0.53 -1.35 -12.09
N LYS A 18 0.17 -0.35 -12.91
CA LYS A 18 1.06 0.19 -13.93
C LYS A 18 2.03 1.17 -13.27
N ILE A 19 3.16 0.65 -12.81
CA ILE A 19 4.28 1.39 -12.19
C ILE A 19 5.53 1.04 -13.00
N ASP A 20 6.39 2.01 -13.30
CA ASP A 20 7.64 1.72 -13.99
C ASP A 20 8.54 0.81 -13.13
N ALA A 21 9.08 -0.25 -13.71
CA ALA A 21 9.91 -1.21 -12.96
C ALA A 21 11.16 -0.57 -12.34
N SER A 22 11.64 0.55 -12.89
CA SER A 22 12.77 1.31 -12.35
C SER A 22 12.48 1.89 -10.96
N VAL A 23 11.21 2.12 -10.61
CA VAL A 23 10.79 2.58 -9.28
C VAL A 23 11.17 1.57 -8.19
N PHE A 24 11.19 0.28 -8.52
CA PHE A 24 11.56 -0.79 -7.59
C PHE A 24 13.01 -1.28 -7.76
N ALA A 25 13.76 -0.73 -8.72
CA ALA A 25 15.09 -1.20 -9.03
C ALA A 25 16.05 -1.00 -7.85
N THR A 26 16.84 -2.02 -7.54
CA THR A 26 17.87 -1.95 -6.49
C THR A 26 19.10 -1.20 -7.01
N SER A 27 19.50 -0.15 -6.29
CA SER A 27 20.72 0.61 -6.53
C SER A 27 21.32 1.07 -5.18
N ASN A 28 22.35 1.92 -5.20
CA ASN A 28 22.92 2.47 -3.97
C ASN A 28 21.93 3.34 -3.17
N ASN A 29 20.90 3.88 -3.83
CA ASN A 29 19.95 4.83 -3.25
C ASN A 29 18.49 4.38 -3.41
N SER A 30 18.25 3.18 -3.93
CA SER A 30 16.91 2.66 -4.19
C SER A 30 16.84 1.15 -3.95
N GLY A 31 15.66 0.64 -3.65
CA GLY A 31 15.41 -0.77 -3.40
C GLY A 31 14.34 -0.98 -2.34
N THR A 32 14.11 -2.23 -1.98
CA THR A 32 13.15 -2.61 -0.94
C THR A 32 13.88 -3.28 0.21
N ILE A 33 13.64 -2.80 1.43
CA ILE A 33 14.19 -3.40 2.65
C ILE A 33 13.05 -3.90 3.54
N VAL A 34 13.36 -4.93 4.33
CA VAL A 34 12.55 -5.32 5.47
C VAL A 34 13.16 -4.69 6.71
N ASP A 35 12.37 -3.86 7.38
CA ASP A 35 12.80 -3.12 8.57
C ASP A 35 11.75 -3.23 9.69
N SER A 36 12.05 -4.05 10.70
CA SER A 36 11.20 -4.18 11.89
C SER A 36 11.24 -2.96 12.82
N GLY A 37 12.16 -2.02 12.58
CA GLY A 37 12.26 -0.75 13.32
C GLY A 37 11.29 0.33 12.85
N THR A 38 10.52 0.06 11.78
CA THR A 38 9.60 1.02 11.18
C THR A 38 8.16 0.51 11.27
N THR A 39 7.24 1.36 11.75
CA THR A 39 5.82 1.00 11.95
C THR A 39 5.04 0.88 10.64
N LEU A 40 5.26 1.79 9.69
CA LEU A 40 4.52 1.87 8.43
C LEU A 40 5.40 1.45 7.25
N ALA A 41 4.78 0.87 6.22
CA ALA A 41 5.47 0.69 4.95
C ALA A 41 5.56 2.05 4.22
N TYR A 42 6.75 2.38 3.74
CA TYR A 42 6.99 3.55 2.89
C TYR A 42 7.21 3.09 1.45
N LEU A 43 6.50 3.73 0.54
CA LEU A 43 6.63 3.50 -0.90
C LEU A 43 7.29 4.72 -1.53
N ALA A 44 8.05 4.50 -2.61
CA ALA A 44 8.46 5.60 -3.49
C ALA A 44 7.20 6.33 -3.99
N GLU A 45 7.29 7.65 -4.15
CA GLU A 45 6.14 8.54 -4.43
C GLU A 45 5.26 8.04 -5.59
N GLU A 46 5.86 7.66 -6.72
CA GLU A 46 5.12 7.11 -7.87
C GLU A 46 4.34 5.82 -7.52
N ALA A 47 4.96 4.93 -6.75
CA ALA A 47 4.31 3.70 -6.30
C ALA A 47 3.23 3.98 -5.25
N TYR A 48 3.46 4.93 -4.34
CA TYR A 48 2.49 5.37 -3.34
C TYR A 48 1.23 5.94 -4.00
N ASP A 49 1.39 6.87 -4.94
CA ASP A 49 0.27 7.50 -5.64
C ASP A 49 -0.53 6.49 -6.45
N SER A 50 0.15 5.62 -7.19
CA SER A 50 -0.50 4.55 -7.96
C SER A 50 -1.27 3.60 -7.04
N PHE A 51 -0.67 3.21 -5.90
CA PHE A 51 -1.30 2.35 -4.90
C PHE A 51 -2.54 2.98 -4.27
N VAL A 52 -2.43 4.19 -3.72
CA VAL A 52 -3.53 4.88 -3.05
C VAL A 52 -4.67 5.18 -4.02
N ASN A 53 -4.37 5.57 -5.27
CA ASN A 53 -5.39 5.80 -6.28
C ASN A 53 -6.10 4.51 -6.67
N ALA A 54 -5.37 3.39 -6.82
CA ALA A 54 -5.99 2.10 -7.11
C ALA A 54 -6.93 1.65 -5.98
N ILE A 55 -6.50 1.73 -4.72
CA ILE A 55 -7.38 1.44 -3.56
C ILE A 55 -8.62 2.34 -3.59
N THR A 56 -8.44 3.66 -3.74
CA THR A 56 -9.55 4.62 -3.75
C THR A 56 -10.53 4.38 -4.91
N ALA A 57 -10.06 3.85 -6.05
CA ALA A 57 -10.93 3.51 -7.17
C ALA A 57 -11.77 2.24 -6.94
N THR A 58 -11.34 1.35 -6.04
CA THR A 58 -12.07 0.11 -5.72
C THR A 58 -13.13 0.24 -4.64
N ILE A 59 -13.04 1.27 -3.78
CA ILE A 59 -14.00 1.42 -2.68
C ILE A 59 -15.35 1.96 -3.16
N PRO A 60 -16.47 1.64 -2.46
CA PRO A 60 -17.79 2.18 -2.79
C PRO A 60 -17.83 3.70 -2.70
N GLN A 61 -18.60 4.33 -3.59
CA GLN A 61 -18.81 5.80 -3.61
C GLN A 61 -19.42 6.35 -2.31
N SER A 62 -20.06 5.51 -1.49
CA SER A 62 -20.57 5.88 -0.18
C SER A 62 -19.48 6.10 0.86
N VAL A 63 -18.27 5.60 0.63
CA VAL A 63 -17.12 5.81 1.53
C VAL A 63 -16.59 7.21 1.33
N ARG A 64 -16.68 8.03 2.37
CA ARG A 64 -16.17 9.40 2.31
C ARG A 64 -14.65 9.39 2.48
N THR A 65 -13.96 9.89 1.46
CA THR A 65 -12.51 10.11 1.48
C THR A 65 -12.20 11.51 1.99
N VAL A 66 -11.26 11.64 2.93
CA VAL A 66 -10.80 12.91 3.49
C VAL A 66 -9.27 12.97 3.48
N PHE A 67 -8.71 14.17 3.55
CA PHE A 67 -7.27 14.37 3.67
C PHE A 67 -6.95 14.95 5.05
N LEU A 68 -6.15 14.21 5.83
CA LEU A 68 -5.80 14.56 7.20
C LEU A 68 -4.30 14.38 7.39
N MET A 69 -3.62 15.43 7.88
CA MET A 69 -2.18 15.41 8.15
C MET A 69 -1.33 14.90 6.98
N GLY A 70 -1.73 15.22 5.74
CA GLY A 70 -1.03 14.78 4.52
C GLY A 70 -1.37 13.35 4.06
N ASN A 71 -2.24 12.64 4.76
CA ASN A 71 -2.66 11.27 4.42
C ASN A 71 -4.08 11.25 3.83
N ARG A 72 -4.34 10.30 2.94
CA ARG A 72 -5.70 9.99 2.47
C ARG A 72 -6.35 9.04 3.47
N CYS A 73 -7.42 9.48 4.11
CA CYS A 73 -8.17 8.73 5.12
C CYS A 73 -9.59 8.45 4.63
N PHE A 74 -10.21 7.39 5.17
CA PHE A 74 -11.51 6.90 4.74
C PHE A 74 -12.44 6.79 5.94
N ILE A 75 -13.59 7.46 5.86
CA ILE A 75 -14.63 7.36 6.88
C ILE A 75 -15.56 6.21 6.50
N ILE A 76 -15.56 5.18 7.32
CA ILE A 76 -16.34 3.96 7.12
C ILE A 76 -17.19 3.65 8.35
N THR A 77 -18.33 2.99 8.14
CA THR A 77 -19.19 2.46 9.21
C THR A 77 -19.20 0.94 9.25
N ASN A 78 -18.70 0.29 8.20
CA ASN A 78 -18.63 -1.17 8.08
C ASN A 78 -17.20 -1.66 8.34
N SER A 79 -17.00 -2.99 8.35
CA SER A 79 -15.66 -3.56 8.50
C SER A 79 -14.74 -3.17 7.34
N VAL A 80 -13.47 -2.91 7.63
CA VAL A 80 -12.43 -2.66 6.60
C VAL A 80 -12.32 -3.83 5.63
N THR A 81 -12.55 -5.05 6.09
CA THR A 81 -12.45 -6.28 5.27
C THR A 81 -13.52 -6.35 4.18
N ASP A 82 -14.63 -5.65 4.36
CA ASP A 82 -15.77 -5.69 3.43
C ASP A 82 -15.67 -4.61 2.34
N ILE A 83 -14.81 -3.62 2.56
CA ILE A 83 -14.71 -2.41 1.73
C ILE A 83 -13.43 -2.43 0.89
N PHE A 84 -12.32 -2.84 1.48
CA PHE A 84 -11.00 -2.65 0.90
C PHE A 84 -10.48 -3.94 0.26
N PRO A 85 -9.78 -3.84 -0.89
CA PRO A 85 -9.39 -5.00 -1.68
C PRO A 85 -8.21 -5.76 -1.06
N GLN A 86 -7.97 -6.98 -1.54
CA GLN A 86 -6.70 -7.65 -1.32
C GLN A 86 -5.58 -6.91 -2.07
N VAL A 87 -4.42 -6.81 -1.42
CA VAL A 87 -3.19 -6.23 -1.98
C VAL A 87 -2.10 -7.29 -1.96
N SER A 88 -1.27 -7.33 -2.99
CA SER A 88 -0.11 -8.23 -3.03
C SER A 88 1.16 -7.47 -3.41
N LEU A 89 2.23 -7.69 -2.66
CA LEU A 89 3.58 -7.25 -3.02
C LEU A 89 4.31 -8.41 -3.68
N ASN A 90 4.67 -8.28 -4.95
CA ASN A 90 5.21 -9.36 -5.76
C ASN A 90 6.73 -9.20 -5.91
N PHE A 91 7.48 -10.20 -5.47
CA PHE A 91 8.93 -10.20 -5.44
C PHE A 91 9.54 -11.07 -6.53
N ALA A 92 10.81 -10.82 -6.84
CA ALA A 92 11.59 -11.66 -7.73
C ALA A 92 11.59 -13.13 -7.28
N GLY A 93 11.64 -14.04 -8.25
CA GLY A 93 11.52 -15.49 -7.99
C GLY A 93 10.07 -15.98 -7.88
N GLY A 94 9.08 -15.11 -8.13
CA GLY A 94 7.66 -15.47 -8.15
C GLY A 94 7.00 -15.53 -6.76
N ALA A 95 7.70 -15.07 -5.72
CA ALA A 95 7.14 -14.96 -4.38
C ALA A 95 6.17 -13.77 -4.30
N SER A 96 5.11 -13.90 -3.51
CA SER A 96 4.15 -12.81 -3.26
C SER A 96 3.82 -12.73 -1.78
N LEU A 97 3.67 -11.51 -1.26
CA LEU A 97 3.16 -11.22 0.07
C LEU A 97 1.76 -10.63 -0.06
N ASP A 98 0.76 -11.43 0.31
CA ASP A 98 -0.63 -11.01 0.36
C ASP A 98 -0.92 -10.25 1.66
N LEU A 99 -1.44 -9.03 1.52
CA LEU A 99 -1.80 -8.13 2.59
C LEU A 99 -3.32 -8.03 2.69
N ARG A 100 -3.83 -8.19 3.92
CA ARG A 100 -5.23 -7.91 4.25
C ARG A 100 -5.40 -6.40 4.46
N PRO A 101 -6.64 -5.88 4.40
CA PRO A 101 -6.91 -4.47 4.71
C PRO A 101 -6.31 -3.98 6.04
N LEU A 102 -6.30 -4.83 7.08
CA LEU A 102 -5.71 -4.51 8.39
C LEU A 102 -4.18 -4.41 8.38
N ASP A 103 -3.52 -4.93 7.35
CA ASP A 103 -2.06 -4.92 7.23
C ASP A 103 -1.57 -3.64 6.52
N TYR A 104 -2.44 -2.92 5.79
CA TYR A 104 -2.08 -1.68 5.06
C TYR A 104 -2.95 -0.46 5.41
N LEU A 105 -3.93 -0.58 6.31
CA LEU A 105 -4.72 0.54 6.85
C LEU A 105 -4.54 0.62 8.35
N ILE A 106 -4.36 1.85 8.85
CA ILE A 106 -4.35 2.13 10.28
C ILE A 106 -5.70 2.72 10.69
N GLN A 107 -6.32 2.14 11.73
CA GLN A 107 -7.52 2.72 12.32
C GLN A 107 -7.14 3.96 13.12
N GLN A 108 -7.74 5.11 12.77
CA GLN A 108 -7.64 6.35 13.53
C GLN A 108 -8.92 6.52 14.35
N ASN A 109 -8.80 6.88 15.63
CA ASN A 109 -9.96 7.15 16.47
C ASN A 109 -10.56 8.51 16.10
N SER A 110 -11.89 8.64 16.19
CA SER A 110 -12.60 9.87 15.78
C SER A 110 -12.29 11.11 16.63
N THR A 111 -11.51 10.97 17.71
CA THR A 111 -11.03 12.08 18.53
C THR A 111 -9.81 12.78 17.95
N ASP A 112 -9.16 12.15 16.97
CA ASP A 112 -7.96 12.65 16.28
C ASP A 112 -8.29 13.20 14.87
N ILE A 113 -9.59 13.32 14.54
CA ILE A 113 -10.13 13.87 13.27
C ILE A 113 -10.90 15.15 13.53
#